data_AF-A0A7V2L726-F1
#
_entry.id   AF-A0A7V2L726-F1
#
_cell.length_a   1.000
_cell.length_b   1.000
_cell.length_c   1.000
_cell.angle_alpha   90.00
_cell.angle_beta   90.00
_cell.angle_gamma   90.00
#
_symmetry.space_group_name_H-M   'P 1'
#
loop_
_entity.id
_entity.type
_entity.pdbx_description
1 polymer ?
#
loop_
_entity_poly.entity_id
_entity_poly.type
_entity_poly.pdbx_seq_one_letter_code
_entity_poly.pdbx_strand_id
1 'polypeptide(L)'
;MKFINQYSFVLMTVVVLLVLGVLTLRGGLKLQHLLALGALSLGVFLAYRFLDPGPGSSDKSERILAEIQSGSAVLLEFQSPY
;
A
#
# COMPACT_ATOMS: atom_id res chain seq x y z
N MET A 1 -13.16 -8.56 0.27
CA MET A 1 -12.38 -8.39 -0.98
C MET A 1 -11.77 -6.99 -1.10
N LYS A 2 -12.55 -5.88 -1.03
CA LYS A 2 -12.00 -4.50 -1.12
C LYS A 2 -10.94 -4.13 -0.09
N PHE A 3 -11.15 -4.50 1.17
CA PHE A 3 -10.22 -4.16 2.26
C PHE A 3 -8.81 -4.71 2.00
N ILE A 4 -8.71 -5.94 1.47
CA ILE A 4 -7.43 -6.57 1.14
C ILE A 4 -6.77 -5.86 -0.05
N ASN A 5 -7.54 -5.43 -1.06
CA ASN A 5 -6.99 -4.70 -2.21
C ASN A 5 -6.49 -3.29 -1.81
N GLN A 6 -7.31 -2.55 -1.05
CA GLN A 6 -7.01 -1.18 -0.63
C GLN A 6 -5.80 -1.11 0.31
N TYR A 7 -5.65 -2.09 1.20
CA TYR A 7 -4.53 -2.16 2.13
C TYR A 7 -3.48 -3.19 1.71
N SER A 8 -3.51 -3.67 0.46
CA SER A 8 -2.59 -4.71 -0.05
C SER A 8 -1.13 -4.30 0.13
N PHE A 9 -0.82 -3.03 -0.16
CA PHE A 9 0.51 -2.46 0.02
C PHE A 9 0.97 -2.52 1.49
N VAL A 10 0.11 -2.07 2.41
CA VAL A 10 0.42 -2.05 3.85
C VAL A 10 0.54 -3.47 4.40
N LEU A 11 -0.37 -4.37 4.01
CA LEU A 11 -0.34 -5.79 4.39
C LEU A 11 0.94 -6.47 3.90
N MET A 12 1.30 -6.28 2.63
CA MET A 12 2.54 -6.82 2.04
C MET A 12 3.77 -6.29 2.78
N THR A 13 3.78 -4.99 3.09
CA THR A 13 4.85 -4.35 3.86
C THR A 13 5.02 -4.97 5.23
N VAL A 14 3.92 -5.17 5.98
CA VAL A 14 3.96 -5.80 7.30
C VAL A 14 4.49 -7.22 7.21
N VAL A 15 4.05 -8.01 6.22
CA VAL A 15 4.52 -9.38 6.01
C VAL A 15 6.03 -9.39 5.72
N VAL A 16 6.51 -8.53 4.83
CA VAL A 16 7.94 -8.43 4.50
C VAL A 16 8.77 -8.03 5.72
N LEU A 17 8.32 -7.04 6.51
CA LEU A 17 9.01 -6.63 7.74
C LEU A 17 9.05 -7.75 8.78
N LEU A 18 7.96 -8.52 8.93
CA LEU A 18 7.93 -9.67 9.83
C LEU A 18 8.89 -10.78 9.40
N VAL A 19 8.90 -11.12 8.10
CA VAL A 19 9.82 -12.13 7.55
C VAL A 19 11.27 -11.67 7.74
N LEU A 20 11.57 -10.42 7.41
CA LEU A 20 12.90 -9.85 7.64
C LEU A 20 13.28 -9.91 9.11
N GLY A 21 12.40 -9.47 10.02
CA GLY A 21 12.63 -9.54 11.45
C GLY A 21 12.93 -10.96 11.94
N VAL A 22 12.14 -11.95 11.53
CA VAL A 22 12.39 -13.37 11.88
C VAL A 22 13.75 -13.82 11.36
N LEU A 23 14.12 -13.47 10.12
CA LEU A 23 15.41 -13.82 9.54
C LEU A 23 16.59 -13.18 10.26
N THR A 24 16.53 -11.88 10.60
CA THR A 24 17.62 -11.21 11.33
C THR A 24 17.75 -11.70 12.77
N LEU A 25 16.63 -12.03 13.43
CA LEU A 25 16.64 -12.46 14.83
C LEU A 25 17.05 -13.93 14.99
N ARG A 26 16.96 -14.75 13.94
CA ARG A 26 17.33 -16.18 13.96
C ARG A 26 18.81 -16.42 14.29
N GLY A 27 19.68 -15.45 14.03
CA GLY A 27 21.11 -15.48 14.38
C GLY A 27 21.46 -14.90 15.76
N GLY A 28 20.45 -14.47 16.53
CA GLY A 28 20.60 -13.81 17.83
C GLY A 28 20.27 -12.32 17.81
N LEU A 29 19.70 -11.82 18.92
CA LEU A 29 19.34 -10.42 19.11
C LEU A 29 20.57 -9.57 19.39
N LYS A 30 21.02 -8.81 18.40
CA LYS A 30 22.06 -7.78 18.55
C LYS A 30 21.44 -6.40 18.33
N LEU A 31 21.97 -5.39 19.03
CA LEU A 31 21.53 -4.00 18.90
C LEU A 31 21.56 -3.50 17.44
N GLN A 32 22.54 -3.97 16.67
CA GLN A 32 22.69 -3.67 15.24
C GLN A 32 21.49 -4.15 14.40
N HIS A 33 20.91 -5.31 14.73
CA HIS A 33 19.74 -5.83 14.04
C HIS A 33 18.48 -5.01 14.36
N LEU A 34 18.34 -4.53 15.60
CA LEU A 34 17.25 -3.64 16.00
C LEU A 34 17.35 -2.28 15.30
N LEU A 35 18.57 -1.70 15.23
CA LEU A 35 18.80 -0.45 14.51
C LEU A 35 18.52 -0.58 13.01
N ALA A 36 18.95 -1.68 12.38
CA ALA A 36 18.68 -1.94 10.98
C ALA A 36 17.17 -2.08 10.71
N LEU A 37 16.44 -2.86 11.53
CA LEU A 37 15.00 -3.04 11.38
C LEU A 37 14.23 -1.72 11.61
N GLY A 38 14.67 -0.93 12.60
CA GLY A 38 14.11 0.39 12.88
C GLY A 38 14.31 1.36 11.72
N ALA A 39 15.54 1.45 11.18
CA ALA A 39 15.84 2.30 10.03
C ALA A 39 15.04 1.90 8.79
N LEU A 40 14.89 0.60 8.54
CA LEU A 40 14.14 0.07 7.41
C LEU A 40 12.64 0.39 7.54
N SER A 41 12.08 0.20 8.73
CA SER A 41 10.67 0.55 9.02
C SER A 41 10.43 2.05 8.86
N LEU A 42 11.35 2.89 9.33
CA LEU A 42 11.28 4.35 9.19
C LEU A 42 11.34 4.77 7.72
N GLY A 43 12.25 4.18 6.94
CA GLY A 43 12.38 4.44 5.50
C GLY A 43 11.11 4.09 4.73
N VAL A 44 10.50 2.94 5.04
CA VAL A 44 9.23 2.54 4.43
C VAL A 44 8.09 3.48 4.84
N PHE A 45 8.02 3.89 6.11
CA PHE A 45 7.03 4.86 6.57
C PHE A 45 7.15 6.20 5.85
N LEU A 46 8.39 6.71 5.70
CA LEU A 46 8.64 7.93 4.95
C LEU A 46 8.26 7.77 3.48
N ALA A 47 8.69 6.68 2.83
CA ALA A 47 8.34 6.39 1.45
C ALA A 47 6.81 6.35 1.26
N TYR A 48 6.09 5.67 2.16
CA TYR A 48 4.63 5.64 2.13
C TYR A 48 4.01 7.04 2.24
N ARG A 49 4.55 7.89 3.12
CA ARG A 49 4.03 9.25 3.30
C ARG A 49 4.33 10.16 2.10
N PHE A 50 5.49 10.00 1.48
CA PHE A 50 5.94 10.80 0.34
C PHE A 50 5.31 10.37 -0.99
N LEU A 51 5.14 9.07 -1.20
CA LEU A 51 4.58 8.53 -2.45
C LEU A 51 3.05 8.56 -2.47
N ASP A 52 2.41 8.83 -1.32
CA ASP A 52 0.96 8.89 -1.12
C ASP A 52 0.22 7.90 -2.02
N PRO A 53 0.44 6.58 -1.82
CA PRO A 53 -0.18 5.56 -2.66
C PRO A 53 -1.69 5.67 -2.44
N GLY A 54 -2.35 6.39 -3.34
CA GLY A 54 -3.76 6.71 -3.25
C GLY A 54 -4.63 5.46 -3.26
N PRO A 55 -5.95 5.61 -2.99
CA PRO A 55 -6.87 4.49 -3.03
C PRO A 55 -6.79 3.80 -4.39
N GLY A 56 -6.63 2.47 -4.37
CA GLY A 56 -6.53 1.65 -5.56
C GLY A 56 -7.67 1.95 -6.54
N SER A 57 -7.39 1.85 -7.84
CA SER A 57 -8.27 2.20 -8.97
C SER A 57 -9.72 1.72 -8.84
N SER A 58 -9.96 0.63 -8.10
CA SER A 58 -11.29 0.09 -7.80
C SER A 58 -12.24 1.06 -7.09
N ASP A 59 -11.74 1.97 -6.26
CA ASP A 59 -12.58 2.93 -5.50
C ASP A 59 -13.09 4.07 -6.41
N LYS A 60 -12.33 4.40 -7.47
CA LYS A 60 -12.76 5.35 -8.51
C LYS A 60 -13.83 4.76 -9.41
N SER A 61 -13.69 3.50 -9.81
CA SER A 61 -14.65 2.82 -10.69
C SER A 61 -16.05 2.74 -10.10
N GLU A 62 -16.17 2.50 -8.79
CA GLU A 62 -17.47 2.41 -8.13
C GLU A 62 -18.16 3.75 -7.92
N ARG A 63 -17.38 4.80 -7.62
CA ARG A 63 -17.91 6.18 -7.59
C ARG A 63 -18.43 6.60 -8.96
N ILE A 64 -17.68 6.28 -10.02
CA ILE A 64 -18.08 6.51 -11.41
C ILE A 64 -19.36 5.72 -11.76
N LEU A 65 -19.46 4.44 -11.35
CA LEU A 65 -20.67 3.63 -11.54
C LEU A 65 -21.90 4.23 -10.82
N ALA A 66 -21.72 4.74 -9.60
CA ALA A 66 -22.79 5.41 -8.87
C ALA A 66 -23.22 6.73 -9.54
N GLU A 67 -22.27 7.46 -10.12
CA GLU A 67 -22.54 8.72 -10.82
C GLU A 67 -23.21 8.50 -12.19
N ILE A 68 -22.83 7.44 -12.92
CA ILE A 68 -23.53 7.01 -14.14
C ILE A 68 -24.99 6.61 -13.83
N GLN A 69 -25.22 5.93 -12.71
CA GLN A 69 -26.58 5.57 -12.28
C GLN A 69 -27.42 6.76 -11.81
N SER A 70 -26.79 7.92 -11.52
CA SER A 70 -27.49 9.14 -11.13
C SER A 70 -28.16 9.88 -12.30
N GLY A 71 -27.91 9.46 -13.55
CA GLY A 71 -28.47 10.08 -14.75
C GLY A 71 -27.77 11.38 -15.20
N SER A 72 -26.70 11.79 -14.50
CA SER A 72 -25.86 12.92 -14.89
C SER A 72 -24.84 12.50 -15.95
N ALA A 73 -24.50 13.40 -16.87
CA ALA A 73 -23.49 13.13 -17.90
C ALA A 73 -22.10 13.03 -17.26
N VAL A 74 -21.57 11.81 -17.17
CA VAL A 74 -20.24 11.54 -16.61
C VAL A 74 -19.20 11.55 -17.73
N LEU A 75 -18.19 12.41 -17.62
CA LEU A 75 -17.04 12.43 -18.52
C LEU A 75 -16.12 11.25 -18.17
N LEU A 76 -16.26 10.15 -18.91
CA LEU A 76 -15.37 8.98 -18.81
C LEU A 76 -14.13 9.23 -19.66
N GLU A 77 -13.09 9.82 -19.07
CA GLU A 77 -11.76 9.81 -19.69
C GLU A 77 -11.13 8.43 -19.54
N PHE A 78 -11.29 7.60 -20.57
CA PHE A 78 -10.50 6.38 -20.71
C PHE A 78 -9.06 6.78 -21.01
N GLN A 79 -8.26 6.97 -19.96
CA GLN A 79 -6.81 7.03 -20.12
C GLN A 79 -6.33 5.66 -20.58
N SER A 80 -6.30 5.46 -21.90
CA SER A 80 -5.67 4.32 -22.56
C SER A 80 -4.17 4.50 -22.45
N PRO A 81 -3.45 3.72 -21.61
CA PRO A 81 -2.01 3.74 -21.59
C PRO A 81 -1.54 2.77 -22.68
N TYR A 82 -1.29 3.28 -23.88
CA TYR A 82 -0.33 2.65 -24.78
C TYR A 82 1.06 3.21 -24.46
#